data_AF-A0A0M0EDH3-F1
#
_entry.id   AF-A0A0M0EDH3-F1
#
_cell.length_a   1.000
_cell.length_b   1.000
_cell.length_c   1.000
_cell.angle_alpha   90.00
_cell.angle_beta   90.00
_cell.angle_gamma   90.00
#
_symmetry.space_group_name_H-M   'P 1'
#
loop_
_entity.id
_entity.type
_entity.pdbx_description
1 polymer ?
#
loop_
_entity_poly.entity_id
_entity_poly.type
_entity_poly.pdbx_seq_one_letter_code
_entity_poly.pdbx_strand_id
1 'polypeptide(L)'
;MSKANSTRGISLRALQGLDADEIQPSDARPSELHELTTVSSETLETIASVFSGTDLAKDEGRIRIILDTQRAVTSAWEKAARSFLEIGRALNTLENALFSREEKNRLKASFERFFPFSEPVASQLRRIASMVDSGRISETLLPGSYSAAYQLTLLGPEELEAAREKGLVGPSASRSAIIAFRKSIKRPASHVDFAALVTEARRLRSTRRQMLEQLVAIRKRLREIDELIGDE
;
A
#
# COMPACT_ATOMS: atom_id res chain seq x y z
N MET A 1 -47.96 -31.41 36.02
CA MET A 1 -48.43 -30.71 34.81
C MET A 1 -48.70 -29.24 35.16
N SER A 2 -48.20 -28.33 34.32
CA SER A 2 -48.57 -26.90 34.12
C SER A 2 -48.49 -25.93 35.32
N LYS A 3 -47.46 -25.05 35.36
CA LYS A 3 -47.36 -23.71 34.71
C LYS A 3 -48.28 -22.65 35.35
N ALA A 4 -47.69 -21.60 35.92
CA ALA A 4 -47.71 -20.25 35.33
C ALA A 4 -46.99 -19.22 36.24
N ASN A 5 -45.91 -18.65 35.70
CA ASN A 5 -45.32 -17.37 36.12
C ASN A 5 -46.36 -16.25 35.97
N SER A 6 -46.46 -15.35 36.95
CA SER A 6 -47.08 -14.04 36.77
C SER A 6 -46.13 -12.95 37.26
N THR A 7 -45.52 -12.31 36.27
CA THR A 7 -44.61 -11.16 36.37
C THR A 7 -45.35 -9.97 36.96
N ARG A 8 -45.00 -9.54 38.18
CA ARG A 8 -45.41 -8.23 38.70
C ARG A 8 -44.27 -7.24 38.48
N GLY A 9 -44.41 -6.41 37.45
CA GLY A 9 -43.57 -5.24 37.23
C GLY A 9 -43.72 -4.26 38.39
N ILE A 10 -42.60 -3.79 38.93
CA ILE A 10 -42.56 -2.76 39.96
C ILE A 10 -42.32 -1.43 39.27
N SER A 11 -43.23 -0.48 39.54
CA SER A 11 -43.38 0.81 38.90
C SER A 11 -42.25 1.79 39.21
N LEU A 12 -41.89 2.59 38.19
CA LEU A 12 -40.86 3.63 38.11
C LEU A 12 -41.04 4.85 39.06
N ARG A 13 -41.78 4.70 40.17
CA ARG A 13 -42.14 5.79 41.10
C ARG A 13 -41.70 5.56 42.55
N ALA A 14 -40.94 4.51 42.82
CA ALA A 14 -40.43 4.16 44.15
C ALA A 14 -38.96 4.59 44.41
N LEU A 15 -38.35 5.37 43.52
CA LEU A 15 -36.93 5.77 43.62
C LEU A 15 -36.72 7.29 43.78
N GLN A 16 -37.77 8.06 44.07
CA GLN A 16 -37.63 9.48 44.39
C GLN A 16 -37.99 9.72 45.86
N GLY A 17 -36.97 9.64 46.69
CA GLY A 17 -37.07 9.98 48.10
C GLY A 17 -35.89 9.39 48.84
N LEU A 18 -34.85 10.20 49.02
CA LEU A 18 -34.08 10.41 50.26
C LEU A 18 -32.65 10.86 49.90
N ASP A 19 -32.48 12.17 49.81
CA ASP A 19 -31.20 12.81 50.11
C ASP A 19 -31.03 12.77 51.65
N ALA A 20 -29.93 12.20 52.12
CA ALA A 20 -29.19 12.66 53.31
C ALA A 20 -27.90 11.84 53.45
N ASP A 21 -26.78 12.53 53.22
CA ASP A 21 -25.40 12.29 53.68
C ASP A 21 -25.04 10.93 54.32
N GLU A 22 -24.15 10.19 53.65
CA GLU A 22 -23.00 9.55 54.31
C GLU A 22 -21.92 9.16 53.28
N ILE A 23 -20.70 9.67 53.50
CA ILE A 23 -19.52 9.40 52.68
C ILE A 23 -19.05 7.96 52.92
N GLN A 24 -19.17 7.09 51.93
CA GLN A 24 -18.48 5.79 51.87
C GLN A 24 -18.05 5.46 50.43
N PRO A 25 -16.96 4.67 50.28
CA PRO A 25 -15.90 4.89 49.31
C PRO A 25 -16.37 4.69 47.88
N SER A 26 -15.78 5.46 46.97
CA SER A 26 -15.91 5.35 45.52
C SER A 26 -15.70 3.91 45.07
N ASP A 27 -16.80 3.18 45.02
CA ASP A 27 -16.90 1.83 44.53
C ASP A 27 -16.61 1.86 43.03
N ALA A 28 -15.41 1.44 42.63
CA ALA A 28 -14.94 1.42 41.24
C ALA A 28 -15.62 0.33 40.38
N ARG A 29 -16.76 -0.22 40.82
CA ARG A 29 -17.47 -1.31 40.14
C ARG A 29 -18.49 -0.90 39.05
N PRO A 30 -18.99 0.35 38.94
CA PRO A 30 -19.82 0.74 37.79
C PRO A 30 -19.03 1.09 36.52
N SER A 31 -17.72 1.36 36.64
CA SER A 31 -16.89 1.81 35.51
C SER A 31 -16.54 0.68 34.53
N GLU A 32 -16.61 -0.58 34.96
CA GLU A 32 -16.35 -1.76 34.11
C GLU A 32 -17.57 -2.19 33.27
N LEU A 33 -18.77 -1.65 33.57
CA LEU A 33 -20.03 -2.06 32.95
C LEU A 33 -20.52 -1.14 31.82
N HIS A 34 -19.85 -0.02 31.56
CA HIS A 34 -20.24 0.93 30.51
C HIS A 34 -19.40 0.92 29.23
N GLU A 35 -18.34 0.11 29.15
CA GLU A 35 -17.78 -0.29 27.84
C GLU A 35 -18.56 -1.47 27.25
N LEU A 36 -19.89 -1.42 27.37
CA LEU A 36 -20.82 -2.04 26.44
C LEU A 36 -20.60 -1.38 25.07
N THR A 37 -19.48 -1.76 24.46
CA THR A 37 -19.14 -1.50 23.08
C THR A 37 -20.29 -2.10 22.29
N THR A 38 -21.06 -1.27 21.60
CA THR A 38 -21.98 -1.71 20.56
C THR A 38 -21.18 -2.58 19.58
N VAL A 39 -21.19 -3.89 19.78
CA VAL A 39 -20.60 -4.85 18.86
C VAL A 39 -21.44 -4.77 17.60
N SER A 40 -20.79 -4.50 16.46
CA SER A 40 -21.48 -4.46 15.17
C SER A 40 -22.19 -5.80 14.94
N SER A 41 -23.47 -5.76 14.54
CA SER A 41 -24.25 -6.95 14.19
C SER A 41 -23.56 -7.77 13.10
N GLU A 42 -22.90 -7.11 12.16
CA GLU A 42 -22.12 -7.73 11.08
C GLU A 42 -20.95 -8.60 11.60
N THR A 43 -20.27 -8.15 12.66
CA THR A 43 -19.17 -8.91 13.26
C THR A 43 -19.69 -10.18 13.92
N LEU A 44 -20.83 -10.09 14.62
CA LEU A 44 -21.48 -11.24 15.25
C LEU A 44 -22.02 -12.23 14.21
N GLU A 45 -22.60 -11.74 13.11
CA GLU A 45 -23.05 -12.57 11.99
C GLU A 45 -21.87 -13.30 11.33
N THR A 46 -20.73 -12.62 11.16
CA THR A 46 -19.51 -13.23 10.61
C THR A 46 -19.00 -14.35 11.52
N ILE A 47 -18.93 -14.11 12.84
CA ILE A 47 -18.52 -15.12 13.82
C ILE A 47 -19.48 -16.32 13.78
N ALA A 48 -20.79 -16.08 13.80
CA ALA A 48 -21.80 -17.14 13.72
C ALA A 48 -21.69 -17.95 12.43
N SER A 49 -21.42 -17.31 11.29
CA SER A 49 -21.22 -17.98 10.01
C SER A 49 -19.95 -18.82 9.98
N VAL A 50 -18.82 -18.29 10.45
CA VAL A 50 -17.51 -18.97 10.41
C VAL A 50 -17.48 -20.18 11.34
N PHE A 51 -18.10 -20.06 12.51
CA PHE A 51 -18.11 -21.12 13.53
C PHE A 51 -19.42 -21.90 13.58
N SER A 52 -20.22 -21.86 12.50
CA SER A 52 -21.44 -22.62 12.36
C SER A 52 -21.20 -24.11 12.59
N GLY A 53 -22.09 -24.75 13.37
CA GLY A 53 -21.95 -26.16 13.75
C GLY A 53 -21.04 -26.43 14.95
N THR A 54 -20.48 -25.40 15.59
CA THR A 54 -19.73 -25.53 16.85
C THR A 54 -20.53 -24.97 18.04
N ASP A 55 -20.18 -25.39 19.26
CA ASP A 55 -20.77 -24.83 20.48
C ASP A 55 -20.24 -23.43 20.85
N LEU A 56 -19.31 -22.89 20.05
CA LEU A 56 -18.70 -21.58 20.28
C LEU A 56 -19.74 -20.45 20.29
N ALA A 57 -20.77 -20.54 19.46
CA ALA A 57 -21.84 -19.54 19.39
C ALA A 57 -22.70 -19.46 20.66
N LYS A 58 -22.59 -20.45 21.56
CA LYS A 58 -23.30 -20.50 22.85
C LYS A 58 -22.41 -20.12 24.03
N ASP A 59 -21.12 -19.95 23.81
CA ASP A 59 -20.13 -19.64 24.85
C ASP A 59 -19.77 -18.15 24.79
N GLU A 60 -20.46 -17.34 25.60
CA GLU A 60 -20.27 -15.89 25.69
C GLU A 60 -18.82 -15.52 26.06
N GLY A 61 -18.16 -16.32 26.89
CA GLY A 61 -16.78 -16.08 27.30
C GLY A 61 -15.80 -16.23 26.13
N ARG A 62 -15.99 -17.26 25.31
CA ARG A 62 -15.16 -17.48 24.10
C ARG A 62 -15.45 -16.45 23.02
N ILE A 63 -16.70 -16.05 22.83
CA ILE A 63 -17.06 -14.96 21.90
C ILE A 63 -16.36 -13.66 22.30
N ARG A 64 -16.35 -13.33 23.61
CA ARG A 64 -15.65 -12.14 24.11
C ARG A 64 -14.15 -12.17 23.79
N ILE A 65 -13.47 -13.31 24.02
CA ILE A 65 -12.05 -13.46 23.69
C ILE A 65 -11.78 -13.24 22.19
N ILE A 66 -12.65 -13.73 21.30
CA ILE A 66 -12.50 -13.53 19.86
C ILE A 66 -12.62 -12.06 19.50
N LEU A 67 -13.63 -11.36 20.04
CA LEU A 67 -13.84 -9.93 19.79
C LEU A 67 -12.69 -9.09 20.34
N ASP A 68 -12.21 -9.38 21.54
CA ASP A 68 -11.06 -8.70 22.15
C ASP A 68 -9.80 -8.93 21.32
N THR A 69 -9.57 -10.16 20.88
CA THR A 69 -8.44 -10.51 20.02
C THR A 69 -8.53 -9.80 18.67
N GLN A 70 -9.70 -9.79 18.02
CA GLN A 70 -9.92 -9.09 16.75
C GLN A 70 -9.60 -7.60 16.89
N ARG A 71 -10.09 -6.94 17.95
CA ARG A 71 -9.78 -5.52 18.22
C ARG A 71 -8.29 -5.28 18.43
N ALA A 72 -7.64 -6.11 19.24
CA ALA A 72 -6.21 -6.02 19.51
C ALA A 72 -5.39 -6.17 18.22
N VAL A 73 -5.72 -7.15 17.38
CA VAL A 73 -5.06 -7.41 16.10
C VAL A 73 -5.24 -6.24 15.13
N THR A 74 -6.48 -5.74 14.95
CA THR A 74 -6.75 -4.60 14.07
C THR A 74 -5.97 -3.36 14.51
N SER A 75 -5.96 -3.05 15.81
CA SER A 75 -5.22 -1.89 16.33
C SER A 75 -3.71 -2.02 16.11
N ALA A 76 -3.13 -3.20 16.37
CA ALA A 76 -1.72 -3.46 16.14
C ALA A 76 -1.37 -3.36 14.65
N TRP A 77 -2.26 -3.85 13.79
CA TRP A 77 -2.10 -3.81 12.33
C TRP A 77 -2.10 -2.38 11.80
N GLU A 78 -3.03 -1.53 12.24
CA GLU A 78 -3.08 -0.11 11.86
C GLU A 78 -1.85 0.67 12.34
N LYS A 79 -1.33 0.34 13.52
CA LYS A 79 -0.06 0.93 14.01
C LYS A 79 1.10 0.52 13.11
N ALA A 80 1.23 -0.76 12.80
CA ALA A 80 2.28 -1.25 11.90
C ALA A 80 2.21 -0.63 10.50
N ALA A 81 0.99 -0.43 9.97
CA ALA A 81 0.78 0.24 8.69
C ALA A 81 1.23 1.71 8.74
N ARG A 82 0.94 2.44 9.82
CA ARG A 82 1.44 3.82 10.00
C ARG A 82 2.96 3.87 10.15
N SER A 83 3.57 2.90 10.84
CA SER A 83 5.02 2.89 11.08
C SER A 83 5.84 2.88 9.79
N PHE A 84 5.43 2.18 8.72
CA PHE A 84 6.22 2.17 7.49
C PHE A 84 6.24 3.54 6.80
N LEU A 85 5.17 4.32 6.94
CA LEU A 85 5.06 5.66 6.39
C LEU A 85 5.96 6.63 7.17
N GLU A 86 5.92 6.56 8.50
CA GLU A 86 6.80 7.33 9.38
C GLU A 86 8.28 7.02 9.12
N ILE A 87 8.63 5.74 8.95
CA ILE A 87 9.99 5.34 8.56
C ILE A 87 10.37 5.96 7.21
N GLY A 88 9.48 5.92 6.21
CA GLY A 88 9.71 6.55 4.92
C GLY A 88 9.97 8.06 5.01
N ARG A 89 9.17 8.77 5.83
CA ARG A 89 9.34 10.22 6.10
C ARG A 89 10.69 10.49 6.78
N ALA A 90 11.05 9.74 7.81
CA ALA A 90 12.34 9.88 8.49
C ALA A 90 13.53 9.64 7.54
N LEU A 91 13.43 8.63 6.67
CA LEU A 91 14.44 8.34 5.66
C LEU A 91 14.58 9.46 4.62
N ASN A 92 13.47 10.11 4.23
CA ASN A 92 13.49 11.28 3.34
C ASN A 92 14.14 12.48 4.02
N THR A 93 13.83 12.73 5.30
CA THR A 93 14.48 13.79 6.10
C THR A 93 15.99 13.55 6.18
N LEU A 94 16.42 12.32 6.45
CA LEU A 94 17.85 11.96 6.44
C LEU A 94 18.48 12.21 5.07
N GLU A 95 17.86 11.76 3.97
CA GLU A 95 18.41 11.95 2.62
C GLU A 95 18.55 13.43 2.23
N ASN A 96 17.63 14.29 2.70
CA ASN A 96 17.67 15.73 2.51
C ASN A 96 18.75 16.43 3.35
N ALA A 97 19.12 15.86 4.50
CA ALA A 97 20.20 16.38 5.35
C ALA A 97 21.60 16.03 4.82
N LEU A 98 21.74 15.02 3.96
CA LEU A 98 23.00 14.64 3.33
C LEU A 98 23.23 15.47 2.07
N PHE A 99 24.20 16.39 2.11
CA PHE A 99 24.44 17.34 1.01
C PHE A 99 25.43 16.81 -0.03
N SER A 100 26.42 16.02 0.38
CA SER A 100 27.44 15.51 -0.55
C SER A 100 27.08 14.14 -1.13
N ARG A 101 27.53 13.90 -2.37
CA ARG A 101 27.42 12.57 -3.01
C ARG A 101 28.22 11.51 -2.25
N GLU A 102 29.31 11.90 -1.61
CA GLU A 102 30.16 10.98 -0.84
C GLU A 102 29.44 10.48 0.41
N GLU A 103 28.81 11.35 1.20
CA GLU A 103 28.02 10.97 2.38
C GLU A 103 26.89 9.99 2.01
N LYS A 104 26.16 10.30 0.93
CA LYS A 104 25.08 9.42 0.41
C LYS A 104 25.62 8.04 0.03
N ASN A 105 26.78 7.98 -0.63
CA ASN A 105 27.41 6.71 -1.01
C ASN A 105 27.89 5.92 0.20
N ARG A 106 28.51 6.57 1.20
CA ARG A 106 28.97 5.92 2.44
C ARG A 106 27.80 5.35 3.23
N LEU A 107 26.70 6.10 3.35
CA LEU A 107 25.47 5.62 4.00
C LEU A 107 24.93 4.38 3.28
N LYS A 108 24.83 4.41 1.94
CA LYS A 108 24.37 3.26 1.15
C LYS A 108 25.27 2.04 1.33
N ALA A 109 26.58 2.22 1.33
CA ALA A 109 27.55 1.13 1.51
C ALA A 109 27.50 0.52 2.93
N SER A 110 27.07 1.29 3.93
CA SER A 110 27.00 0.86 5.33
C SER A 110 25.56 0.73 5.84
N PHE A 111 24.56 0.70 4.96
CA PHE A 111 23.16 0.91 5.32
C PHE A 111 22.66 -0.07 6.38
N GLU A 112 22.95 -1.36 6.19
CA GLU A 112 22.55 -2.44 7.08
C GLU A 112 23.26 -2.42 8.45
N ARG A 113 24.27 -1.57 8.63
CA ARG A 113 24.89 -1.31 9.94
C ARG A 113 24.12 -0.27 10.76
N PHE A 114 23.31 0.56 10.11
CA PHE A 114 22.53 1.62 10.74
C PHE A 114 21.06 1.24 10.92
N PHE A 115 20.50 0.43 10.01
CA PHE A 115 19.07 0.14 9.97
C PHE A 115 18.79 -1.36 9.97
N PRO A 116 17.66 -1.79 10.55
CA PRO A 116 17.28 -3.21 10.65
C PRO A 116 16.68 -3.78 9.35
N PHE A 117 16.95 -3.17 8.20
CA PHE A 117 16.45 -3.57 6.89
C PHE A 117 17.41 -3.11 5.79
N SER A 118 17.22 -3.63 4.58
CA SER A 118 18.09 -3.35 3.44
C SER A 118 17.73 -2.02 2.73
N GLU A 119 18.71 -1.43 2.05
CA GLU A 119 18.51 -0.19 1.27
C GLU A 119 17.40 -0.31 0.19
N PRO A 120 17.18 -1.47 -0.47
CA PRO A 120 16.02 -1.65 -1.34
C PRO A 120 14.67 -1.49 -0.62
N VAL A 121 14.53 -1.95 0.62
CA VAL A 121 13.32 -1.72 1.43
C VAL A 121 13.20 -0.23 1.75
N ALA A 122 14.31 0.40 2.18
CA ALA A 122 14.36 1.83 2.46
C ALA A 122 13.88 2.68 1.27
N SER A 123 14.35 2.36 0.07
CA SER A 123 13.95 3.02 -1.18
C SER A 123 12.44 2.92 -1.45
N GLN A 124 11.83 1.76 -1.16
CA GLN A 124 10.38 1.60 -1.28
C GLN A 124 9.64 2.48 -0.27
N LEU A 125 10.08 2.51 0.99
CA LEU A 125 9.48 3.31 2.05
C LEU A 125 9.56 4.81 1.75
N ARG A 126 10.73 5.30 1.30
CA ARG A 126 10.92 6.69 0.84
C ARG A 126 9.91 7.07 -0.24
N ARG A 127 9.75 6.22 -1.26
CA ARG A 127 8.79 6.45 -2.37
C ARG A 127 7.33 6.47 -1.91
N ILE A 128 6.96 5.59 -0.97
CA ILE A 128 5.61 5.60 -0.40
C ILE A 128 5.37 6.92 0.32
N ALA A 129 6.29 7.35 1.18
CA ALA A 129 6.19 8.63 1.87
C ALA A 129 6.09 9.81 0.89
N SER A 130 6.96 9.89 -0.12
CA SER A 130 6.89 10.97 -1.12
C SER A 130 5.57 10.99 -1.89
N MET A 131 4.98 9.83 -2.19
CA MET A 131 3.67 9.74 -2.86
C MET A 131 2.54 10.28 -1.98
N VAL A 132 2.58 10.02 -0.68
CA VAL A 132 1.58 10.55 0.27
C VAL A 132 1.79 12.03 0.51
N ASP A 133 3.02 12.44 0.78
CA ASP A 133 3.35 13.83 1.11
C ASP A 133 3.16 14.78 -0.09
N SER A 134 3.25 14.26 -1.33
CA SER A 134 2.87 15.00 -2.55
C SER A 134 1.36 15.05 -2.81
N GLY A 135 0.54 14.40 -1.98
CA GLY A 135 -0.91 14.38 -2.11
C GLY A 135 -1.46 13.44 -3.18
N ARG A 136 -0.61 12.62 -3.84
CA ARG A 136 -1.07 11.67 -4.86
C ARG A 136 -2.02 10.61 -4.29
N ILE A 137 -1.83 10.21 -3.04
CA ILE A 137 -2.73 9.33 -2.27
C ILE A 137 -2.83 9.85 -0.84
N SER A 138 -4.05 9.92 -0.30
CA SER A 138 -4.27 10.22 1.13
C SER A 138 -3.72 9.10 1.99
N GLU A 139 -3.14 9.43 3.15
CA GLU A 139 -2.66 8.44 4.13
C GLU A 139 -3.74 7.40 4.50
N THR A 140 -5.01 7.83 4.60
CA THR A 140 -6.16 6.96 4.89
C THR A 140 -6.48 5.94 3.80
N LEU A 141 -5.98 6.16 2.58
CA LEU A 141 -6.20 5.31 1.42
C LEU A 141 -4.98 4.43 1.09
N LEU A 142 -3.96 4.42 1.95
CA LEU A 142 -2.82 3.52 1.79
C LEU A 142 -3.22 2.07 2.05
N PRO A 143 -2.68 1.12 1.27
CA PRO A 143 -2.76 -0.30 1.60
C PRO A 143 -2.12 -0.62 2.95
N GLY A 144 -2.69 -1.60 3.67
CA GLY A 144 -2.22 -2.01 4.99
C GLY A 144 -0.83 -2.65 5.04
N SER A 145 -0.16 -2.85 3.90
CA SER A 145 1.22 -3.32 3.84
C SER A 145 2.08 -2.44 2.93
N TYR A 146 3.31 -2.17 3.34
CA TYR A 146 4.26 -1.37 2.53
C TYR A 146 4.46 -1.98 1.14
N SER A 147 4.45 -3.31 1.04
CA SER A 147 4.69 -4.02 -0.22
C SER A 147 3.57 -3.80 -1.24
N ALA A 148 2.32 -3.66 -0.78
CA ALA A 148 1.17 -3.29 -1.61
C ALA A 148 1.19 -1.79 -1.92
N ALA A 149 1.42 -0.94 -0.91
CA ALA A 149 1.55 0.51 -1.09
C ALA A 149 2.63 0.87 -2.11
N TYR A 150 3.78 0.19 -2.08
CA TYR A 150 4.85 0.36 -3.06
C TYR A 150 4.37 0.09 -4.49
N GLN A 151 3.50 -0.91 -4.71
CA GLN A 151 2.98 -1.16 -6.06
C GLN A 151 2.18 0.02 -6.62
N LEU A 152 1.47 0.77 -5.76
CA LEU A 152 0.76 1.98 -6.18
C LEU A 152 1.73 3.10 -6.58
N THR A 153 2.89 3.21 -5.93
CA THR A 153 3.93 4.19 -6.32
C THR A 153 4.48 3.98 -7.73
N LEU A 154 4.25 2.80 -8.31
CA LEU A 154 4.68 2.42 -9.65
C LEU A 154 3.64 2.73 -10.73
N LEU A 155 2.46 3.22 -10.34
CA LEU A 155 1.40 3.66 -11.25
C LEU A 155 1.61 5.12 -11.65
N GLY A 156 1.38 5.43 -12.92
CA GLY A 156 1.22 6.81 -13.39
C GLY A 156 -0.07 7.45 -12.83
N PRO A 157 -0.28 8.77 -13.04
CA PRO A 157 -1.48 9.46 -12.58
C PRO A 157 -2.78 8.83 -13.09
N GLU A 158 -2.88 8.59 -14.40
CA GLU A 158 -4.07 7.98 -15.02
C GLU A 158 -4.31 6.54 -14.55
N GLU A 159 -3.25 5.75 -14.44
CA GLU A 159 -3.33 4.36 -13.97
C GLU A 159 -3.76 4.29 -12.49
N LEU A 160 -3.39 5.29 -11.70
CA LEU A 160 -3.76 5.38 -10.29
C LEU A 160 -5.25 5.72 -10.12
N GLU A 161 -5.79 6.61 -10.95
CA GLU A 161 -7.23 6.89 -10.96
C GLU A 161 -8.03 5.66 -11.40
N ALA A 162 -7.58 4.97 -12.46
CA ALA A 162 -8.18 3.69 -12.86
C ALA A 162 -8.07 2.61 -11.76
N ALA A 163 -7.04 2.65 -10.92
CA ALA A 163 -6.94 1.77 -9.76
C ALA A 163 -7.96 2.12 -8.67
N ARG A 164 -8.21 3.42 -8.43
CA ARG A 164 -9.23 3.90 -7.47
C ARG A 164 -10.62 3.45 -7.89
N GLU A 165 -10.98 3.61 -9.16
CA GLU A 165 -12.27 3.18 -9.71
C GLU A 165 -12.52 1.68 -9.53
N LYS A 166 -11.45 0.88 -9.48
CA LYS A 166 -11.50 -0.57 -9.26
C LYS A 166 -11.38 -0.99 -7.80
N GLY A 167 -11.38 -0.05 -6.86
CA GLY A 167 -11.22 -0.34 -5.43
C GLY A 167 -9.85 -0.92 -5.05
N LEU A 168 -8.82 -0.68 -5.87
CA LEU A 168 -7.46 -1.17 -5.64
C LEU A 168 -6.59 -0.20 -4.84
N VAL A 169 -7.19 0.87 -4.33
CA VAL A 169 -6.58 1.89 -3.48
C VAL A 169 -7.36 1.93 -2.18
N GLY A 170 -6.72 1.53 -1.07
CA GLY A 170 -7.32 1.51 0.25
C GLY A 170 -6.69 0.45 1.16
N PRO A 171 -7.01 0.46 2.47
CA PRO A 171 -6.40 -0.44 3.46
C PRO A 171 -6.58 -1.93 3.14
N SER A 172 -7.70 -2.30 2.51
CA SER A 172 -8.03 -3.68 2.09
C SER A 172 -7.39 -4.10 0.77
N ALA A 173 -6.69 -3.19 0.07
CA ALA A 173 -6.15 -3.48 -1.25
C ALA A 173 -5.02 -4.54 -1.16
N SER A 174 -5.21 -5.64 -1.88
CA SER A 174 -4.23 -6.72 -1.95
C SER A 174 -3.10 -6.40 -2.93
N ARG A 175 -1.87 -6.71 -2.53
CA ARG A 175 -0.69 -6.64 -3.40
C ARG A 175 -0.88 -7.45 -4.69
N SER A 176 -1.46 -8.64 -4.61
CA SER A 176 -1.64 -9.50 -5.79
C SER A 176 -2.62 -8.89 -6.79
N ALA A 177 -3.70 -8.26 -6.30
CA ALA A 177 -4.68 -7.55 -7.11
C ALA A 177 -4.06 -6.34 -7.82
N ILE A 178 -3.27 -5.53 -7.11
CA ILE A 178 -2.58 -4.38 -7.72
C ILE A 178 -1.58 -4.85 -8.79
N ILE A 179 -0.85 -5.94 -8.55
CA ILE A 179 0.08 -6.51 -9.55
C ILE A 179 -0.69 -7.02 -10.78
N ALA A 180 -1.79 -7.74 -10.58
CA ALA A 180 -2.63 -8.23 -11.69
C ALA A 180 -3.17 -7.07 -12.52
N PHE A 181 -3.64 -6.00 -11.86
CA PHE A 181 -4.07 -4.78 -12.52
C PHE A 181 -2.94 -4.11 -13.33
N ARG A 182 -1.75 -3.96 -12.74
CA ARG A 182 -0.57 -3.44 -13.46
C ARG A 182 -0.25 -4.25 -14.71
N LYS A 183 -0.34 -5.58 -14.63
CA LYS A 183 -0.16 -6.47 -15.79
C LYS A 183 -1.29 -6.32 -16.82
N SER A 184 -2.51 -5.99 -16.40
CA SER A 184 -3.64 -5.76 -17.31
C SER A 184 -3.54 -4.43 -18.07
N ILE A 185 -3.04 -3.37 -17.43
CA ILE A 185 -2.81 -2.06 -18.08
C ILE A 185 -1.62 -2.12 -19.01
N LYS A 186 -0.54 -2.78 -18.57
CA LYS A 186 0.53 -3.23 -19.45
C LYS A 186 0.01 -4.36 -20.33
N ARG A 187 -0.95 -4.08 -21.22
CA ARG A 187 -1.25 -4.95 -22.36
C ARG A 187 0.09 -5.46 -22.89
N PRO A 188 0.22 -6.76 -23.23
CA PRO A 188 1.42 -7.23 -23.87
C PRO A 188 1.58 -6.34 -25.09
N ALA A 189 2.66 -5.56 -25.15
CA ALA A 189 3.13 -5.08 -26.44
C ALA A 189 3.11 -6.34 -27.31
N SER A 190 2.25 -6.33 -28.34
CA SER A 190 2.18 -7.33 -29.40
C SER A 190 3.51 -8.06 -29.48
N HIS A 191 3.53 -9.36 -29.11
CA HIS A 191 4.74 -10.19 -28.96
C HIS A 191 5.89 -9.61 -29.79
N VAL A 192 6.73 -8.78 -29.15
CA VAL A 192 7.76 -8.07 -29.89
C VAL A 192 8.77 -9.14 -30.22
N ASP A 193 8.74 -9.58 -31.47
CA ASP A 193 9.67 -10.59 -31.96
C ASP A 193 11.07 -9.96 -31.98
N PHE A 194 11.80 -10.15 -30.88
CA PHE A 194 13.16 -9.66 -30.73
C PHE A 194 14.08 -10.25 -31.81
N ALA A 195 13.80 -11.45 -32.34
CA ALA A 195 14.56 -12.01 -33.45
C ALA A 195 14.30 -11.25 -34.74
N ALA A 196 13.05 -10.86 -35.01
CA ALA A 196 12.71 -9.98 -36.14
C ALA A 196 13.36 -8.60 -36.01
N LEU A 197 13.36 -8.00 -34.81
CA LEU A 197 14.01 -6.70 -34.57
C LEU A 197 15.53 -6.76 -34.71
N VAL A 198 16.18 -7.83 -34.25
CA VAL A 198 17.63 -8.04 -34.42
C VAL A 198 17.98 -8.19 -35.90
N THR A 199 17.16 -8.92 -36.65
CA THR A 199 17.34 -9.10 -38.10
C THR A 199 17.19 -7.77 -38.85
N GLU A 200 16.15 -7.00 -38.52
CA GLU A 200 15.92 -5.69 -39.12
C GLU A 200 17.04 -4.69 -38.76
N ALA A 201 17.49 -4.69 -37.51
CA ALA A 201 18.63 -3.86 -37.09
C ALA A 201 19.93 -4.23 -37.83
N ARG A 202 20.17 -5.51 -38.14
CA ARG A 202 21.31 -5.93 -38.98
C ARG A 202 21.15 -5.42 -40.41
N ARG A 203 19.97 -5.56 -41.01
CA ARG A 203 19.67 -5.08 -42.37
C ARG A 203 19.92 -3.58 -42.49
N LEU A 204 19.33 -2.79 -41.59
CA LEU A 204 19.48 -1.33 -41.59
C LEU A 204 20.93 -0.87 -41.40
N ARG A 205 21.71 -1.54 -40.55
CA ARG A 205 23.14 -1.26 -40.40
C ARG A 205 23.94 -1.56 -41.67
N SER A 206 23.60 -2.64 -42.39
CA SER A 206 24.22 -2.98 -43.67
C SER A 206 23.91 -1.92 -44.73
N THR A 207 22.62 -1.56 -44.86
CA THR A 207 22.17 -0.50 -45.79
C THR A 207 22.85 0.84 -45.48
N ARG A 208 22.96 1.22 -44.20
CA ARG A 208 23.67 2.44 -43.79
C ARG A 208 25.14 2.43 -44.23
N ARG A 209 25.83 1.29 -44.11
CA ARG A 209 27.22 1.16 -44.55
C ARG A 209 27.36 1.36 -46.06
N GLN A 210 26.52 0.68 -46.84
CA GLN A 210 26.52 0.79 -48.29
C GLN A 210 26.23 2.23 -48.76
N MET A 211 25.26 2.90 -48.14
CA MET A 211 24.96 4.31 -48.45
C MET A 211 26.15 5.24 -48.14
N LEU A 212 26.88 4.99 -47.04
CA LEU A 212 28.07 5.78 -46.71
C LEU A 212 29.20 5.57 -47.72
N GLU A 213 29.43 4.33 -48.17
CA GLU A 213 30.42 4.02 -49.21
C GLU A 213 30.07 4.70 -50.53
N GLN A 214 28.79 4.66 -50.94
CA GLN A 214 28.31 5.37 -52.12
C GLN A 214 28.52 6.89 -51.99
N LEU A 215 28.28 7.45 -50.81
CA LEU A 215 28.47 8.88 -50.56
C LEU A 215 29.94 9.28 -50.68
N VAL A 216 30.86 8.45 -50.18
CA VAL A 216 32.31 8.66 -50.36
C VAL A 216 32.69 8.61 -51.85
N ALA A 217 32.18 7.63 -52.60
CA ALA A 217 32.46 7.51 -54.03
C ALA A 217 31.95 8.72 -54.83
N ILE A 218 30.71 9.17 -54.54
CA ILE A 218 30.13 10.37 -55.16
C ILE A 218 30.98 11.60 -54.85
N ARG A 219 31.39 11.81 -53.60
CA ARG A 219 32.27 12.93 -53.22
C ARG A 219 33.63 12.88 -53.88
N LYS A 220 34.19 11.69 -54.11
CA LYS A 220 35.45 11.54 -54.85
C LYS A 220 35.24 11.96 -56.30
N ARG A 221 34.17 11.46 -56.95
CA ARG A 221 33.87 11.77 -58.34
C ARG A 221 33.59 13.26 -58.57
N LEU A 222 32.89 13.91 -57.64
CA LEU A 222 32.66 15.36 -57.70
C LEU A 222 33.98 16.13 -57.65
N ARG A 223 34.91 15.77 -56.76
CA ARG A 223 36.25 16.39 -56.73
C ARG A 223 37.03 16.20 -58.03
N GLU A 224 37.02 15.00 -58.60
CA GLU A 224 37.65 14.75 -59.90
C GLU A 224 37.04 15.63 -61.01
N ILE A 225 35.71 15.84 -60.97
CA ILE A 225 35.02 16.72 -61.92
C ILE A 225 35.38 18.19 -61.66
N ASP A 226 35.40 18.63 -60.41
CA ASP A 226 35.77 20.00 -60.05
C ASP A 226 37.22 20.32 -60.45
N GLU A 227 38.15 19.37 -60.30
CA GLU A 227 39.53 19.49 -60.77
C GLU A 227 39.60 19.63 -62.30
N LEU A 228 38.80 18.85 -63.04
CA LEU A 228 38.74 18.91 -64.51
C LEU A 228 38.10 20.20 -65.03
N ILE A 229 37.15 20.79 -64.29
CA ILE A 229 36.49 22.05 -64.65
C ILE A 229 37.32 23.27 -64.22
N GLY A 230 38.16 23.14 -63.18
CA GLY A 230 39.03 24.21 -62.68
C GLY A 230 40.38 24.36 -63.39
N ASP A 231 40.74 23.43 -64.28
CA ASP A 231 41.96 23.45 -65.11
C ASP A 231 41.73 24.05 -66.52
N GLU A 232 40.56 24.66 -66.79
CA GLU A 232 40.29 25.57 -67.94
C GLU A 232 40.39 27.04 -67.53
#